data_AF-A0A3S0EWH5-F1
#
_entry.id   AF-A0A3S0EWH5-F1
#
_cell.length_a   1.000
_cell.length_b   1.000
_cell.length_c   1.000
_cell.angle_alpha   90.00
_cell.angle_beta   90.00
_cell.angle_gamma   90.00
#
_symmetry.space_group_name_H-M   'P 1'
#
loop_
_entity.id
_entity.type
_entity.pdbx_description
1 polymer ?
#
loop_
_entity_poly.entity_id
_entity_poly.type
_entity_poly.pdbx_seq_one_letter_code
_entity_poly.pdbx_strand_id
1 'polypeptide(L)'
;MKYKHIDAMLHNFGHSFVSLMNYVDDQYILDVLPELARHSPGYEIDINFASGQVSPPGEYPAVLHKSISYWKDWLPKHIANHQLDPERLSEIHVRYRLVKMGHEIIVSTTDDRGKEHKVFVHA
;
A
#
# COMPACT_ATOMS: atom_id res chain seq x y z
N MET A 1 12.91 -9.78 -16.32
CA MET A 1 12.45 -9.35 -14.98
C MET A 1 12.89 -10.36 -13.93
N LYS A 2 13.36 -9.93 -12.75
CA LYS A 2 13.70 -10.85 -11.65
C LYS A 2 12.49 -11.05 -10.75
N TYR A 3 11.52 -11.87 -11.17
CA TYR A 3 10.26 -12.12 -10.43
C TYR A 3 10.44 -12.47 -8.94
N LYS A 4 11.55 -13.11 -8.58
CA LYS A 4 11.91 -13.40 -7.19
C LYS A 4 12.06 -12.16 -6.29
N HIS A 5 12.18 -10.96 -6.85
CA HIS A 5 12.28 -9.71 -6.10
C HIS A 5 10.93 -9.04 -5.85
N ILE A 6 9.83 -9.52 -6.43
CA ILE A 6 8.51 -8.89 -6.30
C ILE A 6 8.10 -8.84 -4.82
N ASP A 7 8.16 -9.96 -4.11
CA ASP A 7 7.75 -10.02 -2.70
C ASP A 7 8.60 -9.08 -1.82
N ALA A 8 9.92 -9.02 -2.06
CA ALA A 8 10.80 -8.10 -1.35
C ALA A 8 10.47 -6.62 -1.68
N MET A 9 10.17 -6.32 -2.94
CA MET A 9 9.76 -4.99 -3.39
C MET A 9 8.45 -4.55 -2.70
N LEU A 10 7.43 -5.43 -2.69
CA LEU A 10 6.15 -5.17 -2.03
C LEU A 10 6.33 -4.96 -0.52
N HIS A 11 7.14 -5.80 0.12
CA HIS A 11 7.40 -5.70 1.55
C HIS A 11 8.08 -4.36 1.89
N ASN A 12 9.12 -3.99 1.15
CA ASN A 12 9.82 -2.73 1.34
C ASN A 12 8.92 -1.52 1.07
N PHE A 13 8.05 -1.60 0.06
CA PHE A 13 7.08 -0.55 -0.25
C PHE A 13 6.10 -0.35 0.91
N GLY A 14 5.41 -1.43 1.31
CA GLY A 14 4.43 -1.39 2.39
C GLY A 14 5.05 -0.94 3.70
N HIS A 15 6.20 -1.51 4.06
CA HIS A 15 6.88 -1.16 5.31
C HIS A 15 7.25 0.33 5.33
N SER A 16 7.69 0.89 4.21
CA SER A 16 7.98 2.32 4.15
C SER A 16 6.71 3.17 4.24
N PHE A 17 5.64 2.75 3.57
CA PHE A 17 4.34 3.44 3.60
C PHE A 17 3.71 3.48 5.00
N VAL A 18 3.84 2.42 5.79
CA VAL A 18 3.25 2.33 7.14
C VAL A 18 4.26 2.59 8.26
N SER A 19 5.45 3.12 7.92
CA SER A 19 6.47 3.45 8.92
C SER A 19 6.25 4.80 9.59
N LEU A 20 6.94 5.01 10.71
CA LEU A 20 7.13 6.32 11.35
C LEU A 20 7.82 7.36 10.46
N MET A 21 8.33 6.99 9.27
CA MET A 21 8.89 7.95 8.32
C MET A 21 7.84 8.53 7.38
N ASN A 22 6.64 7.93 7.29
CA ASN A 22 5.54 8.48 6.51
C ASN A 22 4.71 9.45 7.36
N TYR A 23 5.30 10.62 7.60
CA TYR A 23 4.75 11.72 8.39
C TYR A 23 4.38 12.89 7.47
N VAL A 24 3.11 13.29 7.48
CA VAL A 24 2.57 14.33 6.59
C VAL A 24 1.65 15.23 7.41
N ASP A 25 1.80 16.56 7.27
CA ASP A 25 0.96 17.56 7.96
C ASP A 25 0.69 17.23 9.44
N ASP A 26 1.76 16.98 10.18
CA ASP A 26 1.76 16.67 11.61
C ASP A 26 1.15 15.31 12.02
N GLN A 27 0.87 14.40 11.09
CA GLN A 27 0.29 13.08 11.35
C GLN A 27 1.11 11.94 10.73
N TYR A 28 1.20 10.82 11.46
CA TYR A 28 1.72 9.57 10.89
C TYR A 28 0.60 8.85 10.16
N ILE A 29 0.86 8.40 8.93
CA ILE A 29 -0.12 7.63 8.17
C ILE A 29 -0.48 6.32 8.89
N LEU A 30 0.46 5.71 9.60
CA LEU A 30 0.19 4.50 10.40
C LEU A 30 -0.85 4.72 11.52
N ASP A 31 -1.02 5.96 12.00
CA ASP A 31 -2.04 6.31 12.99
C ASP A 31 -3.39 6.65 12.33
N VAL A 32 -3.36 7.12 11.08
CA VAL A 32 -4.55 7.46 10.28
C VAL A 32 -5.28 6.20 9.81
N LEU A 33 -4.56 5.18 9.31
CA LEU A 33 -5.17 3.97 8.73
C LEU A 33 -6.08 3.19 9.70
N PRO A 34 -5.69 2.94 10.98
CA PRO A 34 -6.54 2.25 11.94
C PRO A 34 -7.87 2.97 12.17
N GLU A 35 -7.85 4.30 12.24
CA GLU A 35 -9.04 5.10 12.49
C GLU A 35 -10.00 5.05 11.31
N LEU A 36 -9.49 5.13 10.09
CA LEU A 36 -10.30 4.99 8.87
C LEU A 36 -10.90 3.59 8.76
N ALA A 37 -10.10 2.56 9.05
CA ALA A 37 -10.57 1.18 9.00
C ALA A 37 -11.71 0.92 10.01
N ARG A 38 -11.65 1.49 11.23
CA ARG A 38 -12.75 1.35 12.22
C ARG A 38 -14.11 1.82 11.69
N HIS A 39 -14.10 2.83 10.83
CA HIS A 39 -15.31 3.46 10.28
C HIS A 39 -15.68 2.95 8.89
N SER A 40 -14.85 2.08 8.30
CA SER A 40 -15.07 1.55 6.95
C SER A 40 -15.86 0.24 6.98
N PRO A 41 -16.78 0.02 6.03
CA PRO A 41 -17.41 -1.29 5.80
C PRO A 41 -16.40 -2.44 5.79
N GLY A 42 -16.69 -3.50 6.54
CA GLY A 42 -15.79 -4.65 6.65
C GLY A 42 -14.54 -4.41 7.50
N TYR A 43 -14.43 -3.26 8.15
CA TYR A 43 -13.26 -2.84 8.92
C TYR A 43 -11.96 -2.80 8.12
N GLU A 44 -12.06 -2.47 6.84
CA GLU A 44 -10.99 -2.57 5.86
C GLU A 44 -10.94 -1.31 4.98
N ILE A 45 -9.72 -0.91 4.63
CA ILE A 45 -9.42 0.05 3.59
C ILE A 45 -8.41 -0.55 2.61
N ASP A 46 -8.59 -0.28 1.33
CA ASP A 46 -7.72 -0.74 0.24
C ASP A 46 -7.30 0.46 -0.61
N ILE A 47 -5.99 0.66 -0.73
CA ILE A 47 -5.40 1.78 -1.46
C ILE A 47 -4.77 1.22 -2.72
N ASN A 48 -5.29 1.64 -3.88
CA ASN A 48 -4.72 1.33 -5.18
C ASN A 48 -3.70 2.41 -5.56
N PHE A 49 -2.41 2.07 -5.61
CA PHE A 49 -1.35 3.04 -5.92
C PHE A 49 -1.19 3.32 -7.41
N ALA A 50 -1.80 2.55 -8.31
CA ALA A 50 -1.81 2.90 -9.73
C ALA A 50 -2.79 4.05 -10.01
N SER A 51 -4.01 3.96 -9.46
CA SER A 51 -5.03 5.00 -9.62
C SER A 51 -4.92 6.12 -8.57
N GLY A 52 -4.45 5.80 -7.37
CA GLY A 52 -4.51 6.67 -6.18
C GLY A 52 -5.87 6.62 -5.48
N GLN A 53 -6.76 5.70 -5.89
CA GLN A 53 -8.08 5.54 -5.29
C GLN A 53 -8.02 4.75 -4.00
N VAL A 54 -8.91 5.10 -3.08
CA VAL A 54 -9.12 4.39 -1.82
C VAL A 54 -10.52 3.76 -1.84
N SER A 55 -10.58 2.49 -1.49
CA SER A 55 -11.82 1.72 -1.33
C SER A 55 -12.04 1.39 0.15
N PRO A 56 -13.28 1.43 0.65
CA PRO A 56 -14.51 1.78 -0.07
C PRO A 56 -14.56 3.28 -0.46
N PRO A 57 -15.30 3.69 -1.51
CA PRO A 57 -15.42 5.09 -1.87
C PRO A 57 -15.99 5.93 -0.72
N GLY A 58 -15.38 7.08 -0.44
CA GLY A 58 -15.78 7.95 0.66
C GLY A 58 -14.90 9.19 0.75
N GLU A 59 -15.16 10.02 1.77
CA GLU A 59 -14.30 11.15 2.10
C GLU A 59 -13.14 10.67 2.97
N TYR A 60 -11.92 10.91 2.50
CA TYR A 60 -10.70 10.58 3.22
C TYR A 60 -9.93 11.87 3.58
N PRO A 61 -9.19 11.86 4.70
CA PRO A 61 -8.39 13.01 5.10
C PRO A 61 -7.40 13.45 4.02
N ALA A 62 -7.23 14.76 3.85
CA ALA A 62 -6.28 15.32 2.88
C ALA A 62 -4.84 14.80 3.08
N VAL A 63 -4.45 14.53 4.33
CA VAL A 63 -3.14 13.96 4.68
C VAL A 63 -2.90 12.59 4.04
N LEU A 64 -3.95 11.74 3.98
CA LEU A 64 -3.88 10.44 3.33
C LEU A 64 -3.67 10.61 1.82
N HIS A 65 -4.45 11.48 1.18
CA HIS A 65 -4.32 11.74 -0.26
C HIS A 65 -2.96 12.31 -0.64
N LYS A 66 -2.40 13.22 0.17
CA LYS A 66 -1.04 13.75 -0.04
C LYS A 66 0.00 12.63 0.02
N SER A 67 -0.08 11.77 1.03
CA SER A 67 0.83 10.62 1.14
C SER A 67 0.68 9.66 -0.05
N ILE A 68 -0.55 9.28 -0.40
CA ILE A 68 -0.83 8.40 -1.55
C ILE A 68 -0.23 8.98 -2.83
N SER A 69 -0.41 10.28 -3.09
CA SER A 69 0.13 10.94 -4.28
C SER A 69 1.65 10.83 -4.33
N TYR A 70 2.34 11.14 -3.23
CA TYR A 70 3.79 11.04 -3.15
C TYR A 70 4.30 9.62 -3.44
N TRP A 71 3.69 8.62 -2.80
CA TRP A 71 4.10 7.22 -2.95
C TRP A 71 3.74 6.65 -4.32
N LYS A 72 2.61 7.06 -4.91
CA LYS A 72 2.23 6.76 -6.29
C LYS A 72 3.27 7.28 -7.28
N ASP A 73 3.68 8.54 -7.14
CA ASP A 73 4.68 9.15 -8.03
C ASP A 73 6.06 8.49 -7.87
N TRP A 74 6.38 8.01 -6.67
CA TRP A 74 7.63 7.32 -6.39
C TRP A 74 7.66 5.84 -6.79
N LEU A 75 6.50 5.19 -6.87
CA LEU A 75 6.36 3.74 -7.07
C LEU A 75 7.12 3.20 -8.30
N PRO A 76 7.09 3.82 -9.49
CA PRO A 76 7.84 3.31 -10.64
C PRO A 76 9.35 3.26 -10.37
N LYS A 77 9.89 4.26 -9.67
CA LYS A 77 11.30 4.31 -9.27
C LYS A 77 11.63 3.22 -8.27
N HIS A 78 10.75 2.96 -7.30
CA HIS A 78 10.91 1.88 -6.31
C HIS A 78 10.98 0.49 -6.95
N ILE A 79 10.07 0.23 -7.89
CA ILE A 79 10.02 -1.01 -8.66
C ILE A 79 11.33 -1.18 -9.44
N ALA A 80 11.76 -0.14 -10.15
CA ALA A 80 13.01 -0.15 -10.92
C ALA A 80 14.25 -0.40 -10.04
N ASN A 81 14.30 0.17 -8.83
CA ASN A 81 15.39 -0.08 -7.87
C ASN A 81 15.51 -1.55 -7.46
N HIS A 82 14.42 -2.32 -7.54
CA HIS A 82 14.41 -3.77 -7.31
C HIS A 82 14.72 -4.58 -8.57
N GLN A 83 15.12 -3.93 -9.68
CA GLN A 83 15.39 -4.54 -10.98
C GLN A 83 14.15 -5.23 -11.56
N LEU A 84 12.99 -4.62 -11.33
CA LEU A 84 11.70 -5.01 -11.87
C LEU A 84 11.25 -3.98 -12.92
N ASP A 85 10.41 -4.44 -13.83
CA ASP A 85 9.79 -3.65 -14.88
C ASP A 85 8.35 -3.29 -14.44
N PRO A 86 8.02 -2.00 -14.22
CA PRO A 86 6.69 -1.58 -13.78
C PRO A 86 5.56 -2.02 -14.74
N GLU A 87 5.83 -2.12 -16.04
CA GLU A 87 4.82 -2.48 -17.04
C GLU A 87 4.41 -3.96 -16.97
N ARG A 88 5.15 -4.77 -16.20
CA ARG A 88 4.89 -6.20 -16.00
C ARG A 88 4.21 -6.54 -14.69
N LEU A 89 3.79 -5.52 -13.94
CA LEU A 89 3.02 -5.67 -12.71
C LEU A 89 1.66 -5.03 -12.92
N SER A 90 0.62 -5.66 -12.38
CA SER A 90 -0.66 -5.02 -12.22
C SER A 90 -0.57 -3.90 -11.19
N GLU A 91 -1.73 -3.32 -10.89
CA GLU A 91 -1.90 -2.38 -9.79
C GLU A 91 -1.30 -2.94 -8.48
N ILE A 92 -0.67 -2.07 -7.71
CA ILE A 92 -0.13 -2.38 -6.39
C ILE A 92 -1.13 -1.84 -5.37
N HIS A 93 -1.59 -2.74 -4.50
CA HIS A 93 -2.53 -2.44 -3.44
C HIS A 93 -1.84 -2.48 -2.08
N VAL A 94 -2.17 -1.53 -1.21
CA VAL A 94 -1.94 -1.63 0.24
C VAL A 94 -3.29 -1.68 0.91
N ARG A 95 -3.55 -2.79 1.58
CA ARG A 95 -4.78 -3.04 2.31
C ARG A 95 -4.51 -3.07 3.78
N TYR A 96 -5.27 -2.30 4.53
CA TYR A 96 -5.26 -2.31 5.98
C TYR A 96 -6.61 -2.83 6.47
N ARG A 97 -6.61 -3.91 7.26
CA ARG A 97 -7.83 -4.49 7.82
C ARG A 97 -7.71 -4.75 9.31
N LEU A 98 -8.76 -4.43 10.06
CA LEU A 98 -8.87 -4.84 11.45
C LEU A 98 -9.34 -6.29 11.51
N VAL A 99 -8.69 -7.07 12.36
CA VAL A 99 -9.03 -8.48 12.61
C VAL A 99 -9.35 -8.65 14.10
N LYS A 100 -9.87 -9.82 14.47
CA LYS A 100 -10.28 -10.11 15.87
C LYS A 100 -9.17 -9.79 16.89
N MET A 101 -7.91 -9.96 16.50
CA MET A 101 -6.74 -9.64 17.31
C MET A 101 -5.80 -8.71 16.55
N GLY A 102 -6.05 -7.41 16.61
CA GLY A 102 -5.18 -6.39 16.03
C GLY A 102 -5.55 -6.02 14.60
N HIS A 103 -4.55 -5.98 13.72
CA HIS A 103 -4.70 -5.55 12.34
C HIS A 103 -3.75 -6.34 11.43
N GLU A 104 -4.04 -6.31 10.13
CA GLU A 104 -3.16 -6.81 9.10
C GLU A 104 -2.94 -5.76 8.02
N ILE A 105 -1.70 -5.65 7.56
CA ILE A 105 -1.29 -4.80 6.45
C ILE A 105 -0.82 -5.72 5.34
N ILE A 106 -1.52 -5.71 4.22
CA ILE A 106 -1.31 -6.62 3.10
C ILE A 106 -0.92 -5.79 1.89
N VAL A 107 0.18 -6.15 1.24
CA VAL A 107 0.61 -5.53 -0.01
C VAL A 107 0.56 -6.59 -1.11
N SER A 108 -0.07 -6.26 -2.24
CA SER A 108 -0.27 -7.22 -3.31
C SER A 108 -0.22 -6.63 -4.72
N THR A 109 0.14 -7.49 -5.67
CA THR A 109 0.10 -7.24 -7.12
C THR A 109 0.05 -8.58 -7.86
N THR A 110 -0.17 -8.55 -9.17
CA THR A 110 -0.14 -9.71 -10.06
C THR A 110 0.90 -9.45 -11.16
N ASP A 111 1.73 -10.44 -11.47
CA ASP A 111 2.73 -10.32 -12.53
C ASP A 111 2.16 -10.60 -13.93
N ASP A 112 2.94 -10.30 -14.98
CA ASP A 112 2.61 -10.54 -16.40
C ASP A 112 2.37 -12.02 -16.78
N ARG A 113 2.58 -12.96 -15.84
CA ARG A 113 2.27 -14.39 -16.01
C ARG A 113 0.96 -14.78 -15.32
N GLY A 114 0.27 -13.81 -14.70
CA GLY A 114 -0.94 -14.05 -13.92
C GLY A 114 -0.67 -14.60 -12.52
N LYS A 115 0.58 -14.57 -12.03
CA LYS A 115 0.89 -15.02 -10.67
C LYS A 115 0.60 -13.88 -9.68
N GLU A 116 -0.25 -14.18 -8.70
CA GLU A 116 -0.48 -13.29 -7.56
C GLU A 116 0.70 -13.30 -6.60
N HIS A 117 1.07 -12.10 -6.15
CA HIS A 117 2.07 -11.84 -5.13
C HIS A 117 1.41 -11.09 -3.97
N LYS A 118 1.61 -11.60 -2.75
CA LYS A 118 1.02 -11.04 -1.54
C LYS A 118 1.98 -11.18 -0.38
N VAL A 119 2.23 -10.07 0.31
CA VAL A 119 3.06 -10.04 1.53
C VAL A 119 2.31 -9.38 2.67
N PHE A 120 2.63 -9.80 3.89
CA PHE A 120 2.18 -9.17 5.11
C PHE A 120 3.29 -8.28 5.65
N VAL A 121 2.91 -7.11 6.14
CA VAL A 121 3.83 -6.10 6.66
C VAL A 121 3.43 -5.76 8.08
N HIS A 122 4.43 -5.44 8.90
CA HIS A 122 4.26 -4.91 10.25
C HIS A 122 4.73 -3.46 10.26
N ALA A 123 3.97 -2.59 10.92
CA ALA A 123 4.31 -1.19 11.16
C ALA A 123 5.32 -1.03 12.31
#